data_AF-A0AAD7MH66-F1
#
_entry.id   AF-A0AAD7MH66-F1
#
_cell.length_a   1.000
_cell.length_b   1.000
_cell.length_c   1.000
_cell.angle_alpha   90.00
_cell.angle_beta   90.00
_cell.angle_gamma   90.00
#
_symmetry.space_group_name_H-M   'P 1'
#
loop_
_entity.id
_entity.type
_entity.pdbx_description
1 polymer ?
#
loop_
_entity_poly.entity_id
_entity_poly.type
_entity_poly.pdbx_seq_one_letter_code
_entity_poly.pdbx_strand_id
1 'polypeptide(L)'
;MRNEANSTKLGINRVAQASSVNVITLVYSQEPHFDFFPIDESHPCLPDEPYGLSKVISELQAESIVRRFPTMRVASLRLHWSVPNRAFAQKLEVSRAKNDLWGYVQEDSAAESFLLAVTRPTDKWPSAAEAFFIVAPEITVDSPDTSELLQEHWPNVSIKEGKAMSGRAGFFDCSKAKELLGWEHNSTSA
;
A
#
# COMPACT_ATOMS: atom_id res chain seq x y z
N MET A 1 21.17 -16.37 -28.24
CA MET A 1 20.41 -15.62 -27.20
C MET A 1 19.27 -16.52 -26.76
N ARG A 2 19.21 -16.86 -25.46
CA ARG A 2 18.59 -18.09 -24.92
C ARG A 2 17.05 -18.10 -25.02
N ASN A 3 16.52 -19.30 -25.25
CA ASN A 3 15.10 -19.66 -25.19
C ASN A 3 14.56 -19.52 -23.76
N GLU A 4 14.26 -18.31 -23.33
CA GLU A 4 13.48 -18.08 -22.11
C GLU A 4 12.02 -17.89 -22.51
N ALA A 5 11.15 -18.80 -22.08
CA ALA A 5 9.71 -18.59 -22.13
C ALA A 5 9.37 -17.55 -21.07
N ASN A 6 9.09 -16.32 -21.49
CA ASN A 6 8.72 -15.23 -20.61
C ASN A 6 7.40 -14.62 -21.07
N SER A 7 6.66 -14.03 -20.14
CA SER A 7 5.32 -13.45 -20.34
C SER A 7 5.25 -12.51 -21.55
N THR A 8 6.32 -11.75 -21.80
CA THR A 8 6.44 -10.84 -22.94
C THR A 8 6.30 -11.51 -24.30
N LYS A 9 6.80 -12.75 -24.47
CA LYS A 9 6.65 -13.50 -25.73
C LYS A 9 5.22 -13.96 -26.00
N LEU A 10 4.41 -14.05 -24.95
CA LEU A 10 2.98 -14.36 -25.01
C LEU A 10 2.12 -13.09 -25.12
N GLY A 11 2.73 -11.92 -25.27
CA GLY A 11 2.01 -10.63 -25.30
C GLY A 11 1.52 -10.17 -23.92
N ILE A 12 1.85 -10.88 -22.84
CA ILE A 12 1.49 -10.50 -21.47
C ILE A 12 2.49 -9.44 -20.99
N ASN A 13 2.05 -8.19 -21.05
CA ASN A 13 2.86 -7.01 -20.76
C ASN A 13 2.36 -6.23 -19.53
N ARG A 14 1.36 -6.76 -18.83
CA ARG A 14 0.75 -6.14 -17.64
C ARG A 14 0.82 -7.14 -16.49
N VAL A 15 1.47 -6.74 -15.41
CA VAL A 15 1.59 -7.54 -14.20
C VAL A 15 1.15 -6.69 -13.01
N ALA A 16 0.27 -7.23 -12.19
CA ALA A 16 0.01 -6.72 -10.85
C ALA A 16 0.58 -7.73 -9.86
N GLN A 17 1.50 -7.30 -9.02
CA GLN A 17 2.08 -8.13 -7.98
C GLN A 17 1.62 -7.67 -6.59
N ALA A 18 1.37 -8.63 -5.71
CA ALA A 18 1.06 -8.36 -4.32
C ALA A 18 2.35 -7.95 -3.58
N SER A 19 2.47 -6.66 -3.29
CA SER A 19 3.40 -6.14 -2.29
C SER A 19 2.69 -6.06 -0.92
N SER A 20 3.24 -5.33 0.03
CA SER A 20 2.62 -5.12 1.34
C SER A 20 2.98 -3.73 1.87
N VAL A 21 2.16 -3.19 2.76
CA VAL A 21 2.58 -2.05 3.59
C VAL A 21 3.83 -2.36 4.41
N ASN A 22 4.11 -3.61 4.76
CA ASN A 22 5.33 -4.01 5.49
C ASN A 22 6.64 -3.86 4.68
N VAL A 23 6.60 -3.26 3.48
CA VAL A 23 7.83 -2.70 2.88
C VAL A 23 8.37 -1.53 3.69
N ILE A 24 7.56 -0.93 4.57
CA ILE A 24 7.99 -0.02 5.63
C ILE A 24 8.00 -0.77 6.98
N THR A 25 8.67 -0.22 7.99
CA THR A 25 8.72 -0.79 9.33
C THR A 25 7.36 -0.69 10.04
N LEU A 26 6.67 -1.82 10.17
CA LEU A 26 5.29 -1.96 10.69
C LEU A 26 5.18 -3.13 11.69
N VAL A 27 4.05 -3.84 11.72
CA VAL A 27 3.69 -4.87 12.71
C VAL A 27 4.64 -6.06 12.82
N TYR A 28 5.45 -6.33 11.80
CA TYR A 28 6.44 -7.41 11.83
C TYR A 28 7.85 -6.94 12.21
N SER A 29 8.09 -5.63 12.22
CA SER A 29 9.36 -5.06 12.61
C SER A 29 9.60 -5.15 14.11
N GLN A 30 10.85 -5.02 14.55
CA GLN A 30 11.14 -4.97 15.99
C GLN A 30 10.42 -3.80 16.65
N GLU A 31 10.47 -2.63 16.01
CA GLU A 31 9.74 -1.43 16.40
C GLU A 31 9.27 -0.68 15.13
N PRO A 32 7.99 -0.23 15.06
CA PRO A 32 7.56 0.61 13.96
C PRO A 32 8.23 1.99 14.00
N HIS A 33 8.67 2.46 12.84
CA HIS A 33 9.30 3.78 12.66
C HIS A 33 8.70 4.48 11.44
N PHE A 34 8.36 5.76 11.60
CA PHE A 34 7.70 6.56 10.56
C PHE A 34 8.32 7.95 10.48
N ASP A 35 8.69 8.38 9.28
CA ASP A 35 9.29 9.69 9.05
C ASP A 35 8.22 10.80 9.03
N PHE A 36 7.04 10.48 8.47
CA PHE A 36 5.93 11.41 8.32
C PHE A 36 4.58 10.72 8.13
N PHE A 37 3.50 11.45 8.43
CA PHE A 37 2.13 11.10 8.09
C PHE A 37 1.44 12.15 7.21
N PRO A 38 0.46 11.75 6.38
CA PRO A 38 0.17 10.37 5.99
C PRO A 38 1.33 9.76 5.18
N ILE A 39 1.52 8.45 5.30
CA ILE A 39 2.52 7.68 4.57
C ILE A 39 2.11 7.60 3.10
N ASP A 40 3.01 8.00 2.21
CA ASP A 40 2.85 7.85 0.76
C ASP A 40 4.05 7.10 0.17
N GLU A 41 4.06 6.88 -1.15
CA GLU A 41 5.10 6.10 -1.82
C GLU A 41 6.51 6.69 -1.73
N SER A 42 6.67 7.92 -1.23
CA SER A 42 8.00 8.52 -0.96
C SER A 42 8.63 8.07 0.36
N HIS A 43 7.87 7.38 1.22
CA HIS A 43 8.38 6.87 2.49
C HIS A 43 9.47 5.79 2.25
N PRO A 44 10.61 5.83 2.98
CA PRO A 44 11.65 4.83 2.84
C PRO A 44 11.15 3.41 3.09
N CYS A 45 11.54 2.48 2.21
CA CYS A 45 11.22 1.06 2.34
C CYS A 45 12.38 0.33 3.04
N LEU A 46 12.41 0.40 4.37
CA LEU A 46 13.53 -0.08 5.21
C LEU A 46 13.09 -1.16 6.22
N PRO A 47 12.45 -2.27 5.78
CA PRO A 47 12.01 -3.30 6.71
C PRO A 47 13.22 -4.02 7.33
N ASP A 48 13.14 -4.34 8.62
CA ASP A 48 14.16 -5.07 9.41
C ASP A 48 13.79 -6.55 9.61
N GLU A 49 12.79 -7.02 8.87
CA GLU A 49 12.16 -8.33 9.01
C GLU A 49 12.00 -9.03 7.64
N PRO A 50 11.98 -10.38 7.58
CA PRO A 50 12.13 -11.13 6.33
C PRO A 50 10.94 -11.03 5.36
N TYR A 51 9.71 -10.86 5.84
CA TYR A 51 8.52 -10.75 5.00
C TYR A 51 8.54 -9.45 4.19
N GLY A 52 8.72 -8.31 4.85
CA GLY A 52 8.85 -6.99 4.25
C GLY A 52 10.03 -6.91 3.30
N LEU A 53 11.19 -7.46 3.70
CA LEU A 53 12.36 -7.57 2.83
C LEU A 53 12.03 -8.34 1.54
N SER A 54 11.29 -9.44 1.64
CA SER A 54 10.87 -10.21 0.45
C SER A 54 10.03 -9.37 -0.51
N LYS A 55 9.17 -8.47 0.01
CA LYS A 55 8.35 -7.57 -0.81
C LYS A 55 9.18 -6.48 -1.47
N VAL A 56 10.14 -5.88 -0.75
CA VAL A 56 11.10 -4.92 -1.35
C VAL A 56 11.89 -5.58 -2.48
N ILE A 57 12.35 -6.83 -2.28
CA ILE A 57 13.03 -7.59 -3.34
C ILE A 57 12.12 -7.78 -4.56
N SER A 58 10.83 -8.09 -4.38
CA SER A 58 9.87 -8.20 -5.49
C SER A 58 9.67 -6.86 -6.22
N GLU A 59 9.67 -5.72 -5.53
CA GLU A 59 9.61 -4.39 -6.16
C GLU A 59 10.88 -4.10 -6.98
N LEU A 60 12.06 -4.40 -6.44
CA LEU A 60 13.34 -4.26 -7.16
C LEU A 60 13.44 -5.18 -8.39
N GLN A 61 12.88 -6.40 -8.31
CA GLN A 61 12.78 -7.30 -9.46
C GLN A 61 11.93 -6.69 -10.56
N ALA A 62 10.80 -6.07 -10.23
CA ALA A 62 9.94 -5.40 -11.20
C ALA A 62 10.68 -4.29 -11.95
N GLU A 63 11.43 -3.44 -11.24
CA GLU A 63 12.25 -2.40 -11.88
C GLU A 63 13.28 -3.01 -12.85
N SER A 64 13.91 -4.13 -12.48
CA SER A 64 14.87 -4.82 -13.34
C SER A 64 14.22 -5.42 -14.58
N ILE A 65 13.02 -6.00 -14.44
CA ILE A 65 12.26 -6.58 -15.53
C ILE A 65 11.86 -5.52 -16.54
N VAL A 66 11.33 -4.37 -16.09
CA VAL A 66 10.89 -3.31 -17.02
C VAL A 66 12.05 -2.65 -17.76
N ARG A 67 13.24 -2.56 -17.16
CA ARG A 67 14.48 -2.15 -17.87
C ARG A 67 14.84 -3.11 -19.01
N ARG A 68 14.59 -4.41 -18.82
CA ARG A 68 14.88 -5.44 -19.83
C ARG A 68 13.82 -5.53 -20.93
N PHE A 69 12.56 -5.22 -20.60
CA PHE A 69 11.40 -5.37 -21.46
C PHE A 69 10.56 -4.07 -21.50
N PRO A 70 10.82 -3.15 -22.47
CA PRO A 70 10.22 -1.81 -22.48
C PRO A 70 8.70 -1.77 -22.59
N THR A 71 8.07 -2.83 -23.10
CA THR A 71 6.60 -2.95 -23.19
C THR A 71 5.96 -3.39 -21.87
N MET A 72 6.75 -3.93 -20.93
CA MET A 72 6.24 -4.42 -19.65
C MET A 72 5.83 -3.25 -18.75
N ARG A 73 4.73 -3.45 -18.02
CA ARG A 73 4.30 -2.59 -16.92
C ARG A 73 4.00 -3.45 -15.70
N VAL A 74 4.50 -3.03 -14.54
CA VAL A 74 4.32 -3.74 -13.28
C VAL A 74 3.75 -2.80 -12.23
N ALA A 75 2.60 -3.15 -11.64
CA ALA A 75 2.08 -2.52 -10.43
C ALA A 75 2.47 -3.36 -9.21
N SER A 76 3.13 -2.77 -8.24
CA SER A 76 3.39 -3.34 -6.92
C SER A 76 2.36 -2.81 -5.94
N LEU A 77 1.37 -3.63 -5.61
CA LEU A 77 0.23 -3.22 -4.79
C LEU A 77 0.55 -3.48 -3.31
N ARG A 78 0.86 -2.42 -2.57
CA ARG A 78 1.19 -2.45 -1.14
C ARG A 78 -0.10 -2.57 -0.34
N LEU A 79 -0.59 -3.81 -0.24
CA LEU A 79 -1.81 -4.14 0.49
C LEU A 79 -1.59 -4.01 2.00
N HIS A 80 -2.57 -3.41 2.67
CA HIS A 80 -2.69 -3.53 4.13
C HIS A 80 -3.29 -4.89 4.53
N TRP A 81 -3.54 -5.05 5.83
CA TRP A 81 -4.35 -6.14 6.36
C TRP A 81 -5.70 -6.26 5.64
N SER A 82 -5.80 -7.27 4.78
CA SER A 82 -7.00 -7.57 3.99
C SER A 82 -8.04 -8.28 4.85
N VAL A 83 -9.24 -7.73 4.88
CA VAL A 83 -10.34 -8.17 5.76
C VAL A 83 -11.67 -8.15 4.99
N PRO A 84 -12.69 -8.92 5.42
CA PRO A 84 -13.99 -8.91 4.74
C PRO A 84 -14.73 -7.57 4.88
N ASN A 85 -14.68 -6.94 6.05
CA ASN A 85 -15.32 -5.65 6.31
C ASN A 85 -14.68 -4.91 7.50
N ARG A 86 -15.00 -3.63 7.65
CA ARG A 86 -14.48 -2.78 8.74
C ARG A 86 -14.83 -3.32 10.14
N ALA A 87 -16.03 -3.87 10.31
CA ALA A 87 -16.47 -4.44 11.59
C ALA A 87 -15.61 -5.65 12.03
N PHE A 88 -15.03 -6.39 11.09
CA PHE A 88 -14.02 -7.41 11.38
C PHE A 88 -12.72 -6.76 11.88
N ALA A 89 -12.25 -5.71 11.18
CA ALA A 89 -11.02 -5.01 11.53
C ALA A 89 -11.08 -4.31 12.90
N GLN A 90 -12.25 -3.84 13.30
CA GLN A 90 -12.51 -3.22 14.61
C GLN A 90 -12.26 -4.16 15.80
N LYS A 91 -12.23 -5.47 15.58
CA LYS A 91 -11.99 -6.46 16.64
C LYS A 91 -10.51 -6.67 16.95
N LEU A 92 -9.61 -5.97 16.25
CA LEU A 92 -8.18 -6.06 16.51
C LEU A 92 -7.84 -5.45 17.87
N GLU A 93 -7.06 -6.19 18.67
CA GLU A 93 -6.55 -5.72 19.96
C GLU A 93 -5.83 -4.37 19.82
N VAL A 94 -6.10 -3.43 20.72
CA VAL A 94 -5.59 -2.05 20.66
C VAL A 94 -4.05 -2.01 20.55
N SER A 95 -3.36 -2.86 21.31
CA SER A 95 -1.90 -2.96 21.30
C SER A 95 -1.33 -3.36 19.94
N ARG A 96 -2.08 -4.11 19.14
CA ARG A 96 -1.74 -4.48 17.76
C ARG A 96 -2.18 -3.41 16.78
N ALA A 97 -3.38 -2.88 16.95
CA ALA A 97 -3.96 -1.86 16.07
C ALA A 97 -3.08 -0.61 15.97
N LYS A 98 -2.46 -0.17 17.08
CA LYS A 98 -1.55 0.99 17.05
C LYS A 98 -0.32 0.77 16.16
N ASN A 99 0.24 -0.44 16.15
CA ASN A 99 1.45 -0.77 15.38
C ASN A 99 1.13 -1.01 13.91
N ASP A 100 -0.14 -1.28 13.59
CA ASP A 100 -0.67 -1.38 12.22
C ASP A 100 -1.36 -0.08 11.78
N LEU A 101 -1.18 1.01 12.54
CA LEU A 101 -1.76 2.33 12.28
C LEU A 101 -3.29 2.31 12.04
N TRP A 102 -3.99 1.36 12.67
CA TRP A 102 -5.43 1.12 12.49
C TRP A 102 -5.83 0.98 11.01
N GLY A 103 -4.89 0.59 10.14
CA GLY A 103 -5.09 0.44 8.72
C GLY A 103 -5.69 -0.92 8.38
N TYR A 104 -6.41 -0.96 7.26
CA TYR A 104 -6.96 -2.19 6.69
C TYR A 104 -7.27 -1.97 5.22
N VAL A 105 -7.61 -3.04 4.51
CA VAL A 105 -8.24 -2.95 3.18
C VAL A 105 -9.34 -4.00 3.10
N GLN A 106 -10.45 -3.68 2.47
CA GLN A 106 -11.49 -4.69 2.24
C GLN A 106 -11.10 -5.59 1.09
N GLU A 107 -11.31 -6.90 1.23
CA GLU A 107 -10.92 -7.92 0.24
C GLU A 107 -11.38 -7.58 -1.18
N ASP A 108 -12.63 -7.13 -1.33
CA ASP A 108 -13.18 -6.73 -2.64
C ASP A 108 -12.48 -5.51 -3.23
N SER A 109 -12.18 -4.51 -2.38
CA SER A 109 -11.42 -3.32 -2.80
C SER A 109 -9.97 -3.66 -3.15
N ALA A 110 -9.35 -4.58 -2.40
CA ALA A 110 -8.02 -5.09 -2.71
C ALA A 110 -8.03 -5.81 -4.07
N ALA A 111 -8.98 -6.71 -4.30
CA ALA A 111 -9.13 -7.42 -5.58
C ALA A 111 -9.35 -6.46 -6.76
N GLU A 112 -10.17 -5.43 -6.58
CA GLU A 112 -10.40 -4.39 -7.59
C GLU A 112 -9.10 -3.67 -7.98
N SER A 113 -8.19 -3.40 -7.02
CA SER A 113 -6.91 -2.78 -7.33
C SER A 113 -6.05 -3.61 -8.30
N PHE A 114 -6.07 -4.95 -8.18
CA PHE A 114 -5.39 -5.85 -9.13
C PHE A 114 -6.01 -5.76 -10.52
N LEU A 115 -7.33 -5.76 -10.59
CA LEU A 115 -8.05 -5.65 -11.86
C LEU A 115 -7.74 -4.32 -12.55
N LEU A 116 -7.80 -3.20 -11.82
CA LEU A 116 -7.49 -1.88 -12.35
C LEU A 116 -6.03 -1.80 -12.81
N ALA A 117 -5.08 -2.33 -12.04
CA ALA A 117 -3.66 -2.34 -12.38
C ALA A 117 -3.34 -3.03 -13.71
N VAL A 118 -4.11 -4.06 -14.10
CA VAL A 118 -3.89 -4.77 -15.38
C VAL A 118 -4.77 -4.29 -16.53
N THR A 119 -5.89 -3.59 -16.25
CA THR A 119 -6.87 -3.17 -17.26
C THR A 119 -6.81 -1.70 -17.63
N ARG A 120 -6.38 -0.81 -16.71
CA ARG A 120 -6.40 0.65 -16.94
C ARG A 120 -5.27 1.09 -17.87
N PRO A 121 -5.41 2.21 -18.58
CA PRO A 121 -4.28 2.79 -19.32
C PRO A 121 -3.12 3.15 -18.38
N THR A 122 -1.88 3.04 -18.86
CA THR A 122 -0.65 3.31 -18.06
C THR A 122 0.14 4.50 -18.59
N ASP A 123 -0.43 5.26 -19.51
CA ASP A 123 0.22 6.38 -20.20
C ASP A 123 0.59 7.51 -19.24
N LYS A 124 -0.07 7.57 -18.07
CA LYS A 124 0.19 8.54 -17.01
C LYS A 124 1.17 8.04 -15.95
N TRP A 125 1.62 6.79 -16.01
CA TRP A 125 2.55 6.29 -15.02
C TRP A 125 3.91 6.97 -15.21
N PRO A 126 4.54 7.49 -14.14
CA PRO A 126 5.83 8.16 -14.24
C PRO A 126 6.96 7.19 -14.59
N SER A 127 6.82 5.90 -14.27
CA SER A 127 7.72 4.83 -14.68
C SER A 127 6.96 3.57 -15.10
N ALA A 128 7.68 2.59 -15.66
CA ALA A 128 7.08 1.33 -16.06
C ALA A 128 6.82 0.37 -14.89
N ALA A 129 7.44 0.60 -13.72
CA ALA A 129 7.25 -0.20 -12.52
C ALA A 129 6.86 0.74 -11.37
N GLU A 130 5.59 0.72 -10.97
CA GLU A 130 5.04 1.64 -9.97
C GLU A 130 4.57 0.87 -8.74
N ALA A 131 4.82 1.43 -7.56
CA ALA A 131 4.19 0.97 -6.32
C ALA A 131 2.98 1.84 -5.96
N PHE A 132 2.02 1.25 -5.26
CA PHE A 132 0.78 1.90 -4.83
C PHE A 132 0.38 1.43 -3.44
N PHE A 133 0.13 2.34 -2.50
CA PHE A 133 -0.55 1.99 -1.27
C PHE A 133 -2.04 1.69 -1.54
N ILE A 134 -2.47 0.51 -1.11
CA ILE A 134 -3.85 0.03 -1.24
C ILE A 134 -4.39 -0.20 0.16
N VAL A 135 -4.92 0.88 0.74
CA VAL A 135 -5.37 0.96 2.13
C VAL A 135 -6.70 1.73 2.18
N ALA A 136 -7.60 1.35 3.09
CA ALA A 136 -8.79 2.12 3.37
C ALA A 136 -8.40 3.56 3.79
N PRO A 137 -9.09 4.61 3.31
CA PRO A 137 -8.77 5.99 3.63
C PRO A 137 -9.16 6.38 5.06
N GLU A 138 -9.84 5.49 5.79
CA GLU A 138 -10.26 5.70 7.16
C GLU A 138 -9.69 4.65 8.11
N ILE A 139 -9.45 5.04 9.36
CA ILE A 139 -9.05 4.12 10.43
C ILE A 139 -10.18 3.16 10.85
N THR A 140 -9.81 2.01 11.40
CA THR A 140 -10.77 1.00 11.86
C THR A 140 -11.68 1.50 12.98
N VAL A 141 -11.19 2.33 13.89
CA VAL A 141 -11.92 2.76 15.09
C VAL A 141 -12.80 3.99 14.84
N ASP A 142 -13.87 4.13 15.64
CA ASP A 142 -14.76 5.30 15.61
C ASP A 142 -14.33 6.39 16.62
N SER A 143 -13.53 6.00 17.62
CA SER A 143 -12.98 6.84 18.67
C SER A 143 -11.76 6.11 19.26
N PRO A 144 -10.73 6.81 19.76
CA PRO A 144 -10.54 8.27 19.74
C PRO A 144 -10.27 8.84 18.34
N ASP A 145 -10.22 10.17 18.23
CA ASP A 145 -9.93 10.88 16.97
C ASP A 145 -8.53 10.51 16.43
N THR A 146 -8.34 10.55 15.11
CA THR A 146 -7.03 10.31 14.50
C THR A 146 -5.94 11.24 15.08
N SER A 147 -6.28 12.51 15.36
CA SER A 147 -5.36 13.46 15.98
C SER A 147 -4.97 13.07 17.41
N GLU A 148 -5.90 12.51 18.17
CA GLU A 148 -5.67 12.03 19.54
C GLU A 148 -4.78 10.78 19.51
N LEU A 149 -5.07 9.82 18.62
CA LEU A 149 -4.22 8.64 18.41
C LEU A 149 -2.80 9.01 18.00
N LEU A 150 -2.67 10.00 17.12
CA LEU A 150 -1.37 10.51 16.70
C LEU A 150 -0.61 11.15 17.86
N GLN A 151 -1.27 11.99 18.67
CA GLN A 151 -0.64 12.61 19.85
C GLN A 151 -0.25 11.58 20.92
N GLU A 152 -1.06 10.55 21.12
CA GLU A 152 -0.81 9.52 22.14
C GLU A 152 0.32 8.57 21.73
N HIS A 153 0.32 8.09 20.48
CA HIS A 153 1.19 7.00 20.06
C HIS A 153 2.38 7.46 19.20
N TRP A 154 2.24 8.56 18.46
CA TRP A 154 3.23 9.02 17.48
C TRP A 154 3.51 10.53 17.56
N PRO A 155 3.67 11.14 18.76
CA PRO A 155 3.74 12.60 18.93
C PRO A 155 4.92 13.27 18.22
N ASN A 156 5.96 12.50 17.89
CA ASN A 156 7.20 12.99 17.30
C ASN A 156 7.26 12.79 15.77
N VAL A 157 6.24 12.18 15.15
CA VAL A 157 6.19 11.97 13.71
C VAL A 157 5.63 13.22 13.04
N SER A 158 6.32 13.70 12.01
CA SER A 158 5.93 14.92 11.31
C SER A 158 4.66 14.73 10.47
N ILE A 159 3.87 15.79 10.28
CA ILE A 159 2.76 15.79 9.32
C ILE A 159 3.23 16.47 8.03
N LYS A 160 3.01 15.85 6.87
CA LYS A 160 3.35 16.45 5.58
C LYS A 160 2.60 17.76 5.37
N GLU A 161 3.27 18.73 4.76
CA GLU A 161 2.69 20.04 4.48
C GLU A 161 1.38 19.92 3.68
N GLY A 162 0.36 20.68 4.09
CA GLY A 162 -0.97 20.67 3.46
C GLY A 162 -1.83 19.44 3.79
N LYS A 163 -1.35 18.51 4.64
CA LYS A 163 -2.13 17.39 5.16
C LYS A 163 -2.59 17.67 6.58
N ALA A 164 -3.71 17.08 6.96
CA ALA A 164 -4.25 17.13 8.31
C ALA A 164 -4.73 15.73 8.72
N MET A 165 -4.46 15.35 9.97
CA MET A 165 -4.83 14.07 10.55
C MET A 165 -5.91 14.32 11.60
N SER A 166 -7.17 14.14 11.24
CA SER A 166 -8.32 14.41 12.11
C SER A 166 -9.52 13.55 11.75
N GLY A 167 -10.49 13.44 12.65
CA GLY A 167 -11.66 12.60 12.47
C GLY A 167 -11.24 11.14 12.39
N ARG A 168 -11.60 10.48 11.28
CA ARG A 168 -11.24 9.09 10.99
C ARG A 168 -10.22 8.96 9.87
N ALA A 169 -9.49 10.02 9.52
CA ALA A 169 -8.49 9.97 8.45
C ALA A 169 -7.46 8.85 8.68
N GLY A 170 -7.25 7.99 7.69
CA GLY A 170 -6.23 6.94 7.71
C GLY A 170 -4.81 7.52 7.66
N PHE A 171 -3.84 6.73 8.13
CA PHE A 171 -2.42 7.12 8.16
C PHE A 171 -1.69 6.91 6.82
N PHE A 172 -2.39 6.48 5.77
CA PHE A 172 -1.84 6.24 4.43
C PHE A 172 -2.51 7.14 3.40
N ASP A 173 -1.70 7.75 2.54
CA ASP A 173 -2.16 8.54 1.40
C ASP A 173 -2.27 7.66 0.16
N CYS A 174 -3.50 7.32 -0.23
CA CYS A 174 -3.77 6.53 -1.42
C CYS A 174 -4.05 7.38 -2.67
N SER A 175 -3.69 8.69 -2.67
CA SER A 175 -3.96 9.60 -3.79
C SER A 175 -3.32 9.11 -5.09
N LYS A 176 -2.11 8.52 -5.04
CA LYS A 176 -1.45 7.95 -6.22
C LYS A 176 -2.25 6.79 -6.84
N ALA A 177 -2.79 5.90 -6.02
CA ALA A 177 -3.64 4.80 -6.49
C ALA A 177 -4.92 5.34 -7.14
N LYS A 178 -5.55 6.37 -6.55
CA LYS A 178 -6.70 7.05 -7.13
C LYS A 178 -6.37 7.69 -8.47
N GLU A 179 -5.27 8.44 -8.57
CA GLU A 179 -4.91 9.19 -9.77
C GLU A 179 -4.46 8.30 -10.93
N LEU A 180 -3.67 7.27 -10.65
CA LEU A 180 -3.01 6.46 -11.70
C LEU A 180 -3.71 5.13 -11.99
N LEU A 181 -4.47 4.59 -11.02
CA LEU A 181 -5.27 3.37 -11.22
C LEU A 181 -6.77 3.67 -11.32
N GLY A 182 -7.22 4.85 -10.88
CA GLY A 182 -8.65 5.11 -10.66
C GLY A 182 -9.21 4.30 -9.49
N TRP A 183 -8.35 3.86 -8.56
CA TRP A 183 -8.74 3.03 -7.43
C TRP A 183 -9.24 3.88 -6.27
N GLU A 184 -10.42 3.54 -5.76
CA GLU A 184 -10.95 4.07 -4.51
C GLU A 184 -11.42 2.90 -3.66
N HIS A 185 -11.15 2.94 -2.35
CA HIS A 185 -11.62 1.91 -1.45
C HIS A 185 -13.14 1.97 -1.34
N ASN A 186 -13.80 0.84 -1.63
CA ASN A 186 -15.24 0.74 -1.52
C ASN A 186 -15.63 0.40 -0.08
N SER A 187 -16.17 1.38 0.63
CA SER A 187 -16.67 1.21 2.01
C SER A 187 -18.07 0.57 2.08
N THR A 188 -18.70 0.27 0.94
CA THR A 188 -20.03 -0.35 0.88
C THR A 188 -19.92 -1.87 1.01
N SER A 189 -19.65 -2.35 2.23
CA SER A 189 -19.97 -3.72 2.62
C SER A 189 -20.44 -3.70 4.07
N ALA A 190 -21.75 -3.49 4.23
CA ALA A 190 -22.49 -3.77 5.46
C ALA A 190 -23.15 -5.14 5.35
#